data_AF-A0A1H7X2F4-F1
#
_entry.id   AF-A0A1H7X2F4-F1
#
_cell.length_a   1.000
_cell.length_b   1.000
_cell.length_c   1.000
_cell.angle_alpha   90.00
_cell.angle_beta   90.00
_cell.angle_gamma   90.00
#
_symmetry.space_group_name_H-M   'P 1'
#
loop_
_entity.id
_entity.type
_entity.pdbx_description
1 polymer ?
#
loop_
_entity_poly.entity_id
_entity_poly.type
_entity_poly.pdbx_seq_one_letter_code
_entity_poly.pdbx_strand_id
1 'polypeptide(L)'
;MSRLSMLAALLLAVGLAGHASASASAEAKPQNPATATAPKITESQARSIAFRHGLVHIEEIALSDWRWEIAGRAQGGVEVTLDLNAYDGSVVGGAAAP
;
A
#
# COMPACT_ATOMS: atom_id res chain seq x y z
N MET A 1 0.35 -15.69 -20.32
CA MET A 1 1.34 -16.72 -19.96
C MET A 1 1.09 -17.14 -18.52
N SER A 2 0.63 -18.39 -18.32
CA SER A 2 0.39 -18.98 -17.00
C SER A 2 1.70 -19.14 -16.22
N ARG A 3 1.68 -18.82 -14.93
CA ARG A 3 2.75 -19.16 -13.99
C ARG A 3 2.20 -20.22 -13.04
N LEU A 4 2.34 -21.47 -13.46
CA LEU A 4 2.28 -22.64 -12.58
C LEU A 4 3.64 -22.82 -11.89
N SER A 5 3.63 -23.61 -10.81
CA SER A 5 4.76 -24.20 -10.07
C SER A 5 5.30 -23.39 -8.87
N MET A 6 5.55 -23.96 -7.69
CA MET A 6 5.49 -25.35 -7.23
C MET A 6 5.57 -25.43 -5.69
N LEU A 7 5.05 -26.54 -5.19
CA LEU A 7 5.00 -27.11 -3.85
C LEU A 7 6.19 -26.90 -2.88
N ALA A 8 5.78 -26.81 -1.60
CA ALA A 8 6.19 -27.62 -0.43
C ALA A 8 7.65 -27.62 0.07
N ALA A 9 7.78 -27.39 1.38
CA ALA A 9 8.66 -28.19 2.23
C ALA A 9 8.13 -28.20 3.68
N LEU A 10 7.78 -29.40 4.12
CA LEU A 10 7.43 -29.80 5.47
C LEU A 10 8.74 -29.97 6.27
N LEU A 11 8.84 -29.41 7.49
CA LEU A 11 9.86 -29.83 8.45
C LEU A 11 9.24 -30.00 9.84
N LEU A 12 9.23 -31.25 10.29
CA LEU A 12 8.96 -31.69 11.66
C LEU A 12 10.25 -31.56 12.49
N ALA A 13 10.14 -31.03 13.70
CA ALA A 13 11.11 -31.29 14.76
C ALA A 13 10.38 -31.37 16.11
N VAL A 14 10.47 -32.55 16.73
CA VAL A 14 9.99 -32.86 18.08
C VAL A 14 11.00 -32.35 19.11
N GLY A 15 10.53 -31.74 20.19
CA GLY A 15 11.36 -31.26 21.30
C GLY A 15 10.63 -31.42 22.63
N LEU A 16 11.34 -32.00 23.60
CA LEU A 16 10.84 -32.68 24.79
C LEU A 16 10.81 -31.76 26.02
N ALA A 17 9.78 -31.96 26.87
CA ALA A 17 9.73 -31.79 28.33
C ALA A 17 10.13 -30.46 29.01
N GLY A 18 9.20 -29.99 29.86
CA GLY A 18 9.50 -29.34 31.13
C GLY A 18 9.36 -27.83 31.10
N HIS A 19 8.38 -27.30 31.86
CA HIS A 19 8.57 -26.47 33.05
C HIS A 19 7.20 -25.92 33.47
N ALA A 20 6.79 -26.25 34.70
CA ALA A 20 5.62 -25.67 35.34
C ALA A 20 5.84 -24.16 35.52
N SER A 21 4.88 -23.35 35.09
CA SER A 21 4.84 -21.91 35.41
C SER A 21 3.47 -21.55 35.95
N ALA A 22 3.50 -20.97 37.14
CA ALA A 22 2.36 -20.52 37.91
C ALA A 22 1.51 -19.53 37.11
N SER A 23 0.19 -19.73 37.13
CA SER A 23 -0.78 -18.77 36.60
C SER A 23 -0.80 -17.51 37.48
N ALA A 24 -0.02 -16.52 37.10
CA ALA A 24 -0.31 -15.13 37.41
C ALA A 24 -1.09 -14.56 36.23
N SER A 25 -2.41 -14.44 36.37
CA SER A 25 -3.27 -13.73 35.41
C SER A 25 -2.98 -12.23 35.50
N ALA A 26 -1.87 -11.81 34.90
CA ALA A 26 -1.73 -10.45 34.42
C ALA A 26 -2.39 -10.42 33.03
N GLU A 27 -3.51 -9.71 32.92
CA GLU A 27 -4.13 -9.35 31.65
C GLU A 27 -3.15 -8.48 30.84
N ALA A 28 -2.18 -9.14 30.21
CA ALA A 28 -1.28 -8.54 29.26
C ALA A 28 -2.07 -8.32 27.97
N LYS A 29 -2.61 -7.12 27.81
CA LYS A 29 -3.08 -6.61 26.52
C LYS A 29 -1.99 -6.91 25.48
N PRO A 30 -2.29 -7.59 24.36
CA PRO A 30 -1.29 -7.84 23.33
C PRO A 30 -0.78 -6.50 22.80
N GLN A 31 0.39 -6.08 23.28
CA GLN A 31 1.18 -5.06 22.61
C GLN A 31 1.81 -5.75 21.43
N ASN A 32 1.03 -5.91 20.34
CA ASN A 32 1.58 -6.33 19.07
C ASN A 32 2.57 -5.25 18.63
N PRO A 33 3.89 -5.48 18.59
CA PRO A 33 4.81 -4.55 17.97
C PRO A 33 4.78 -4.85 16.47
N ALA A 34 3.60 -4.71 15.85
CA ALA A 34 3.56 -4.51 14.42
C ALA A 34 4.14 -3.12 14.21
N THR A 35 5.32 -3.05 13.61
CA THR A 35 5.79 -1.88 12.88
C THR A 35 4.63 -1.40 12.00
N ALA A 36 3.83 -0.48 12.52
CA ALA A 36 2.68 0.05 11.83
C ALA A 36 3.25 1.00 10.78
N THR A 37 3.65 0.44 9.64
CA THR A 37 3.85 1.22 8.42
C THR A 37 2.59 2.03 8.26
N ALA A 38 2.73 3.36 8.18
CA ALA A 38 1.57 4.24 8.04
C ALA A 38 0.66 3.70 6.92
N PRO A 39 -0.65 3.60 7.16
CA PRO A 39 -1.55 3.06 6.14
C PRO A 39 -1.43 3.92 4.88
N LYS A 40 -1.24 3.27 3.73
CA LYS A 40 -1.20 3.95 2.43
C LYS A 40 -2.50 4.74 2.23
N ILE A 41 -2.41 5.89 1.58
CA ILE A 41 -3.60 6.61 1.14
C ILE A 41 -4.41 5.70 0.20
N THR A 42 -5.72 5.76 0.34
CA THR A 42 -6.66 5.03 -0.50
C THR A 42 -6.71 5.62 -1.91
N GLU A 43 -7.19 4.84 -2.88
CA GLU A 43 -7.43 5.35 -4.23
C GLU A 43 -8.36 6.57 -4.24
N SER A 44 -9.40 6.58 -3.40
CA SER A 44 -10.31 7.73 -3.26
C SER A 44 -9.59 9.00 -2.79
N GLN A 45 -8.64 8.86 -1.86
CA GLN A 45 -7.78 9.97 -1.43
C GLN A 45 -6.85 10.42 -2.55
N ALA A 46 -6.23 9.49 -3.30
CA ALA A 46 -5.39 9.80 -4.44
C ALA A 46 -6.16 10.55 -5.55
N ARG A 47 -7.39 10.10 -5.89
CA ARG A 47 -8.29 10.83 -6.82
C ARG A 47 -8.62 12.23 -6.32
N SER A 48 -8.93 12.36 -5.02
CA SER A 48 -9.22 13.67 -4.42
C SER A 48 -8.02 14.61 -4.48
N ILE A 49 -6.80 14.10 -4.30
CA ILE A 49 -5.56 14.86 -4.48
C ILE A 49 -5.40 15.27 -5.95
N ALA A 50 -5.60 14.35 -6.90
CA ALA A 50 -5.49 14.64 -8.32
C ALA A 50 -6.40 15.78 -8.78
N PHE A 51 -7.67 15.79 -8.33
CA PHE A 51 -8.58 16.89 -8.62
C PHE A 51 -8.11 18.23 -8.03
N ARG A 52 -7.53 18.22 -6.82
CA ARG A 52 -6.93 19.44 -6.24
C ARG A 52 -5.69 19.91 -7.00
N HIS A 53 -5.01 19.02 -7.72
CA HIS A 53 -3.86 19.33 -8.56
C HIS A 53 -4.20 19.70 -10.01
N GLY A 54 -5.48 19.88 -10.33
CA GLY A 54 -5.90 20.46 -11.60
C GLY A 54 -6.31 19.44 -12.66
N LEU A 55 -6.32 18.14 -12.35
CA LEU A 55 -7.06 17.20 -13.17
C LEU A 55 -8.55 17.53 -13.06
N VAL A 56 -9.25 17.48 -14.18
CA VAL A 56 -10.71 17.62 -14.26
C VAL A 56 -11.38 16.30 -14.61
N HIS A 57 -10.61 15.36 -15.18
CA HIS A 57 -11.04 14.00 -15.50
C HIS A 57 -9.89 13.03 -15.24
N ILE A 58 -10.17 11.88 -14.63
CA ILE A 58 -9.20 10.80 -14.40
C ILE A 58 -9.55 9.67 -15.37
N GLU A 59 -8.58 9.28 -16.18
CA GLU A 59 -8.70 8.19 -17.16
C GLU A 59 -8.14 6.88 -16.58
N GLU A 60 -7.00 6.96 -15.91
CA GLU A 60 -6.36 5.81 -15.27
C GLU A 60 -5.80 6.19 -13.89
N ILE A 61 -5.84 5.21 -12.98
CA ILE A 61 -5.19 5.31 -11.67
C ILE A 61 -4.67 3.94 -11.26
N ALA A 62 -3.39 3.86 -10.93
CA ALA A 62 -2.72 2.62 -10.55
C ALA A 62 -1.80 2.83 -9.34
N LEU A 63 -1.80 1.85 -8.42
CA LEU A 63 -0.85 1.81 -7.31
C LEU A 63 0.32 0.87 -7.66
N SER A 64 1.53 1.41 -7.65
CA SER A 64 2.77 0.67 -7.81
C SER A 64 3.66 0.87 -6.59
N ASP A 65 3.88 -0.18 -5.80
CA ASP A 65 4.66 -0.16 -4.55
C ASP A 65 4.41 1.07 -3.67
N TRP A 66 5.20 2.13 -3.83
CA TRP A 66 5.19 3.35 -3.04
C TRP A 66 4.55 4.57 -3.76
N ARG A 67 4.02 4.42 -4.98
CA ARG A 67 3.55 5.52 -5.84
C ARG A 67 2.19 5.24 -6.45
N TRP A 68 1.30 6.23 -6.39
CA TRP A 68 0.12 6.31 -7.25
C TRP A 68 0.51 7.01 -8.55
N GLU A 69 0.22 6.39 -9.68
CA GLU A 69 0.31 6.99 -11.00
C GLU A 69 -1.11 7.29 -11.48
N ILE A 70 -1.38 8.54 -11.85
CA ILE A 70 -2.71 9.02 -12.20
C ILE A 70 -2.63 9.72 -13.54
N ALA A 71 -3.28 9.17 -14.56
CA ALA A 71 -3.39 9.79 -15.87
C ALA A 71 -4.79 10.35 -16.09
N GLY A 72 -4.87 11.49 -16.77
CA GLY A 72 -6.15 12.10 -17.08
C GLY A 72 -6.02 13.41 -17.85
N ARG A 73 -7.05 14.24 -17.73
CA ARG A 73 -7.16 15.51 -18.45
C ARG A 73 -7.15 16.67 -17.47
N ALA A 74 -6.39 17.70 -17.79
CA ALA A 74 -6.49 19.02 -17.17
C ALA A 74 -7.50 19.90 -17.93
N GLN A 75 -7.70 21.12 -17.43
CA GLN A 75 -8.51 22.12 -18.12
C GLN A 75 -8.02 22.32 -19.56
N GLY A 76 -8.97 22.36 -20.51
CA GLY A 76 -8.64 22.44 -21.95
C GLY A 76 -8.36 21.10 -22.62
N GLY A 77 -8.51 19.98 -21.90
CA GLY A 77 -8.36 18.64 -22.48
C GLY A 77 -6.92 18.17 -22.64
N VAL A 78 -5.96 18.93 -22.11
CA VAL A 78 -4.54 18.55 -22.09
C VAL A 78 -4.38 17.28 -21.27
N GLU A 79 -3.68 16.31 -21.84
CA GLU A 79 -3.38 15.05 -21.14
C GLU A 79 -2.25 15.28 -20.13
N VAL A 80 -2.45 14.81 -18.91
CA VAL A 80 -1.51 15.00 -17.80
C VAL A 80 -1.42 13.72 -16.98
N THR A 81 -0.20 13.37 -16.60
CA THR A 81 0.11 12.35 -15.60
C THR A 81 0.56 13.03 -14.31
N LEU A 82 0.07 12.55 -13.17
CA LEU A 82 0.43 12.99 -11.82
C LEU A 82 0.88 11.78 -11.00
N ASP A 83 2.06 11.89 -10.41
CA ASP A 83 2.60 10.88 -9.51
C ASP A 83 2.51 11.34 -8.05
N LEU A 84 1.92 10.51 -7.19
CA LEU A 84 1.80 10.77 -5.76
C LEU A 84 2.53 9.70 -4.94
N ASN A 85 3.16 10.09 -3.85
CA ASN A 85 3.62 9.15 -2.83
C ASN A 85 2.41 8.47 -2.17
N ALA A 86 2.42 7.13 -2.13
CA ALA A 86 1.30 6.33 -1.64
C ALA A 86 1.09 6.40 -0.13
N TYR A 87 2.02 6.96 0.64
CA TYR A 87 1.94 7.03 2.10
C TYR A 87 1.42 8.37 2.61
N ASP A 88 1.77 9.48 1.95
CA ASP A 88 1.42 10.82 2.39
C ASP A 88 0.65 11.66 1.34
N GLY A 89 0.55 11.16 0.10
CA GLY A 89 -0.12 11.86 -1.00
C GLY A 89 0.64 13.06 -1.55
N SER A 90 1.91 13.24 -1.18
CA SER A 90 2.77 14.28 -1.75
C SER A 90 3.03 14.04 -3.23
N VAL A 91 3.12 15.12 -4.01
CA VAL A 91 3.49 15.02 -5.43
C VAL A 91 4.96 14.66 -5.53
N VAL A 92 5.27 13.60 -6.26
CA VAL A 92 6.64 13.12 -6.49
C VAL A 92 7.06 13.22 -7.95
N GLY A 93 6.12 13.51 -8.86
CA GLY A 93 6.38 13.63 -10.28
C GLY A 93 5.12 13.91 -11.09
N GLY A 94 5.28 13.94 -12.41
CA GLY A 94 4.21 14.15 -13.37
C GLY A 94 4.74 14.73 -14.68
N ALA A 95 3.89 14.68 -15.72
CA ALA A 95 4.19 15.23 -17.04
C ALA A 95 2.90 15.65 -17.74
N ALA A 96 2.98 16.68 -18.57
CA ALA A 96 1.95 16.98 -19.57
C ALA A 96 2.37 16.33 -20.89
N ALA A 97 1.42 15.74 -21.61
CA ALA A 97 1.68 15.32 -22.98
C ALA A 97 1.97 16.55 -23.86
N PRO A 98 2.87 16.42 -24.86
CA PRO A 98 3.24 17.52 -25.76
C PRO A 98 2.08 17.98 -26.66
#